data_AF-A0A6Z2PFN0-F1
#
_entry.id   AF-A0A6Z2PFN0-F1
#
_cell.length_a   1.000
_cell.length_b   1.000
_cell.length_c   1.000
_cell.angle_alpha   90.00
_cell.angle_beta   90.00
_cell.angle_gamma   90.00
#
_symmetry.space_group_name_H-M   'P 1'
#
loop_
_entity.id
_entity.type
_entity.pdbx_description
1 polymer ?
#
loop_
_entity_poly.entity_id
_entity_poly.type
_entity_poly.pdbx_seq_one_letter_code
_entity_poly.pdbx_strand_id
1 'polypeptide(L)'
;MQDIYTGYYVFSADNKVSFGGMSANITNEQTVVKLKLKDKENDFTNYELSLDELIAVKEQIERISTRIENINFLKANLLQSKFDENKLLSFHNIEESKYFLDELLIFMQDMSWPIAKNAVPILLENQKYLKESIVKAFKSEDNTWIYNILYFLMKEFEEESIYCYQIELEKLEKNASISAVQEVAETILNKFFRKA
;
A
#
# COMPACT_ATOMS: atom_id res chain seq x y z
N MET A 1 21.37 25.31 -12.08
CA MET A 1 20.38 24.20 -12.14
C MET A 1 21.13 22.96 -11.72
N GLN A 2 20.78 22.40 -10.57
CA GLN A 2 21.42 21.21 -10.03
C GLN A 2 20.47 20.05 -10.34
N ASP A 3 20.92 19.16 -11.22
CA ASP A 3 20.14 17.99 -11.61
C ASP A 3 20.11 17.01 -10.44
N ILE A 4 18.92 16.80 -9.87
CA ILE A 4 18.67 15.82 -8.82
C ILE A 4 18.47 14.47 -9.51
N TYR A 5 19.44 13.57 -9.38
CA TYR A 5 19.30 12.19 -9.86
C TYR A 5 18.68 11.33 -8.76
N THR A 6 17.42 10.93 -8.98
CA THR A 6 16.70 9.97 -8.15
C THR A 6 17.16 8.55 -8.50
N GLY A 7 18.06 7.97 -7.71
CA GLY A 7 18.46 6.56 -7.81
C GLY A 7 17.53 5.66 -7.01
N TYR A 8 16.98 4.62 -7.63
CA TYR A 8 16.20 3.59 -6.94
C TYR A 8 17.15 2.58 -6.29
N TYR A 9 17.04 2.39 -4.98
CA TYR A 9 17.73 1.31 -4.27
C TYR A 9 16.82 0.07 -4.26
N VAL A 10 17.21 -0.98 -4.98
CA VAL A 10 16.52 -2.28 -4.95
C VAL A 10 17.23 -3.18 -3.94
N PHE A 11 16.60 -3.42 -2.78
CA PHE A 11 17.03 -4.47 -1.86
C PHE A 11 16.06 -5.65 -1.97
N SER A 12 16.52 -6.78 -2.52
CA SER A 12 15.75 -8.03 -2.50
C SER A 12 15.80 -8.63 -1.11
N ALA A 13 14.66 -8.62 -0.42
CA ALA A 13 14.44 -9.41 0.77
C ALA A 13 14.21 -10.88 0.35
N ASP A 14 15.27 -11.60 0.03
CA ASP A 14 15.24 -13.06 -0.08
C ASP A 14 16.46 -13.65 0.64
N ASN A 15 16.17 -14.57 1.55
CA ASN A 15 17.05 -15.25 2.51
C ASN A 15 18.14 -16.15 1.87
N LYS A 16 18.98 -15.63 0.97
CA LYS A 16 20.28 -16.22 0.56
C LYS A 16 20.95 -15.35 -0.51
N VAL A 17 21.91 -14.51 -0.11
CA VAL A 17 23.00 -14.09 -1.01
C VAL A 17 24.30 -14.07 -0.24
N SER A 18 25.22 -14.93 -0.67
CA SER A 18 26.63 -14.98 -0.29
C SER A 18 27.30 -13.62 -0.48
N PHE A 19 27.90 -13.09 0.58
CA PHE A 19 28.75 -11.90 0.54
C PHE A 19 29.97 -12.14 -0.37
N GLY A 20 29.96 -11.52 -1.54
CA GLY A 20 31.14 -11.32 -2.37
C GLY A 20 31.65 -9.89 -2.22
N GLY A 21 32.59 -9.68 -1.29
CA GLY A 21 33.58 -8.60 -1.35
C GLY A 21 33.10 -7.18 -1.03
N MET A 22 32.87 -6.87 0.24
CA MET A 22 32.96 -5.49 0.74
C MET A 22 34.44 -5.23 1.08
N SER A 23 35.16 -4.44 0.28
CA SER A 23 36.49 -3.94 0.63
C SER A 23 36.47 -2.42 0.70
N ALA A 24 36.55 -1.90 1.92
CA ALA A 24 36.77 -0.48 2.17
C ALA A 24 38.28 -0.24 2.28
N ASN A 25 38.88 0.42 1.28
CA ASN A 25 40.23 0.96 1.41
C ASN A 25 40.14 2.38 1.98
N ILE A 26 40.40 2.52 3.27
CA ILE A 26 40.53 3.82 3.93
C ILE A 26 41.96 4.30 3.70
N THR A 27 42.17 5.13 2.69
CA THR A 27 43.45 5.86 2.51
C THR A 27 43.35 7.21 3.19
N ASN A 28 44.22 7.45 4.15
CA ASN A 28 44.36 8.74 4.85
C ASN A 28 44.67 9.83 3.83
N GLU A 29 43.65 10.57 3.38
CA GLU A 29 43.69 12.01 3.09
C GLU A 29 42.39 12.57 2.48
N GLN A 30 41.40 11.75 2.09
CA GLN A 30 40.04 12.22 1.82
C GLN A 30 39.06 11.12 2.25
N THR A 31 38.16 11.45 3.17
CA THR A 31 37.17 10.54 3.77
C THR A 31 36.07 10.21 2.76
N VAL A 32 36.43 9.48 1.71
CA VAL A 32 35.54 9.09 0.62
C VAL A 32 35.42 7.57 0.61
N VAL A 33 34.22 7.05 0.87
CA VAL A 33 33.95 5.61 0.77
C VAL A 33 33.39 5.31 -0.61
N LYS A 34 34.02 4.38 -1.31
CA LYS A 34 33.59 3.90 -2.63
C LYS A 34 32.58 2.78 -2.45
N LEU A 35 31.32 3.05 -2.78
CA LEU A 35 30.27 2.03 -2.82
C LEU A 35 30.13 1.48 -4.25
N LYS A 36 30.21 0.16 -4.39
CA LYS A 36 29.85 -0.54 -5.64
C LYS A 36 28.42 -1.05 -5.54
N LEU A 37 27.53 -0.44 -6.30
CA LEU A 37 26.15 -0.89 -6.44
C LEU A 37 26.01 -1.67 -7.75
N LYS A 38 25.34 -2.82 -7.71
CA LYS A 38 25.03 -3.61 -8.90
C LYS A 38 23.65 -3.18 -9.39
N ASP A 39 23.60 -2.45 -10.50
CA ASP A 39 22.35 -2.21 -11.20
C ASP A 39 22.02 -3.42 -12.08
N LYS A 40 20.72 -3.71 -12.28
CA LYS A 40 20.28 -4.94 -12.96
C LYS A 40 20.65 -4.98 -14.45
N GLU A 41 21.05 -3.87 -15.06
CA GLU A 41 21.32 -3.80 -16.50
C GLU A 41 22.61 -3.07 -16.92
N ASN A 42 23.45 -2.56 -16.02
CA ASN A 42 24.75 -1.95 -16.39
C ASN A 42 25.84 -2.08 -15.33
N ASP A 43 27.10 -1.97 -15.79
CA ASP A 43 28.35 -2.07 -15.03
C ASP A 43 28.36 -1.22 -13.75
N PHE A 44 29.08 -1.71 -12.73
CA PHE A 44 29.20 -1.11 -11.41
C PHE A 44 29.55 0.39 -11.46
N THR A 45 28.60 1.25 -11.09
CA THR A 45 28.85 2.68 -10.88
C THR A 45 29.52 2.87 -9.53
N ASN A 46 30.69 3.52 -9.51
CA ASN A 46 31.34 3.91 -8.25
C ASN A 46 30.73 5.21 -7.76
N TYR A 47 30.14 5.19 -6.56
CA TYR A 47 29.71 6.39 -5.86
C TYR A 47 30.77 6.79 -4.85
N GLU A 48 31.20 8.06 -4.90
CA GLU A 48 32.07 8.68 -3.90
C GLU A 48 31.20 9.50 -2.96
N LEU A 49 31.02 9.01 -1.74
CA LEU A 49 30.26 9.71 -0.69
C LEU A 49 31.22 10.17 0.40
N SER A 50 31.00 11.38 0.90
CA SER A 50 31.64 11.89 2.12
C SER A 50 31.16 11.13 3.36
N LEU A 51 31.90 11.25 4.47
CA LEU A 51 31.52 10.64 5.74
C LEU A 51 30.13 11.06 6.21
N ASP A 52 29.79 12.34 6.06
CA ASP A 52 28.50 12.89 6.50
C ASP A 52 27.35 12.35 5.64
N GLU A 53 27.56 12.20 4.32
CA GLU A 53 26.60 11.58 3.42
C GLU A 53 26.40 10.09 3.75
N LEU A 54 27.46 9.36 4.10
CA LEU A 54 27.35 7.95 4.52
C LEU A 54 26.59 7.79 5.83
N ILE A 55 26.82 8.70 6.80
CA ILE A 55 26.08 8.71 8.06
C ILE A 55 24.60 8.98 7.79
N ALA A 56 24.28 9.98 6.96
CA ALA A 56 22.90 10.29 6.59
C ALA A 56 22.20 9.12 5.88
N VAL A 57 22.88 8.45 4.95
CA VAL A 57 22.35 7.24 4.28
C VAL A 57 22.12 6.12 5.30
N LYS A 58 23.06 5.90 6.23
CA LYS A 58 22.91 4.88 7.29
C LYS A 58 21.69 5.17 8.17
N GLU A 59 21.51 6.41 8.62
CA GLU A 59 20.36 6.80 9.44
C GLU A 59 19.04 6.61 8.69
N GLN A 60 18.99 6.93 7.39
CA GLN A 60 17.82 6.67 6.56
C GLN A 60 17.53 5.16 6.43
N ILE A 61 18.56 4.34 6.24
CA ILE A 61 18.43 2.87 6.20
C ILE A 61 17.87 2.36 7.52
N GLU A 62 18.42 2.77 8.67
CA GLU A 62 17.93 2.35 9.98
C GLU A 62 16.45 2.70 10.17
N ARG A 63 16.03 3.93 9.81
CA ARG A 63 14.62 4.33 9.86
C ARG A 63 13.73 3.47 8.96
N ILE A 64 14.16 3.17 7.73
CA ILE A 64 13.43 2.31 6.80
C ILE A 64 13.31 0.89 7.36
N SER A 65 14.41 0.34 7.89
CA SER A 65 14.43 -0.98 8.51
C SER A 65 13.44 -1.08 9.68
N THR A 66 13.44 -0.11 10.60
CA THR A 66 12.47 -0.07 11.70
C THR A 66 11.03 0.02 11.17
N ARG A 67 10.79 0.81 10.12
CA ARG A 67 9.44 0.90 9.53
C ARG A 67 9.00 -0.42 8.89
N ILE A 68 9.91 -1.15 8.23
CA ILE A 68 9.64 -2.47 7.67
C ILE A 68 9.34 -3.49 8.78
N GLU A 69 10.12 -3.50 9.86
CA GLU A 69 9.89 -4.37 11.01
C GLU A 69 8.53 -4.12 11.65
N ASN A 70 8.17 -2.85 11.85
CA ASN A 70 6.85 -2.46 12.31
C ASN A 70 5.77 -2.96 11.34
N ILE A 71 5.93 -2.73 10.04
CA ILE A 71 4.92 -3.18 9.06
C ILE A 71 4.73 -4.70 9.11
N ASN A 72 5.82 -5.46 9.17
CA ASN A 72 5.78 -6.92 9.24
C ASN A 72 5.16 -7.43 10.54
N PHE A 73 5.52 -6.81 11.67
CA PHE A 73 4.93 -7.11 12.96
C PHE A 73 3.42 -6.84 12.94
N LEU A 74 3.00 -5.72 12.37
CA LEU A 74 1.60 -5.35 12.27
C LEU A 74 0.86 -6.35 11.35
N LYS A 75 1.36 -6.67 10.16
CA LYS A 75 0.81 -7.72 9.27
C LYS A 75 0.63 -9.05 9.99
N ALA A 76 1.64 -9.49 10.73
CA ALA A 76 1.61 -10.75 11.47
C ALA A 76 0.58 -10.76 12.60
N ASN A 77 0.21 -9.59 13.14
CA ASN A 77 -0.71 -9.47 14.28
C ASN A 77 -2.15 -9.08 13.89
N LEU A 78 -2.34 -8.28 12.84
CA LEU A 78 -3.64 -7.83 12.31
C LEU A 78 -4.46 -8.99 11.73
N LEU A 79 -3.77 -9.96 11.12
CA LEU A 79 -4.39 -11.06 10.39
C LEU A 79 -4.69 -12.31 11.24
N GLN A 80 -4.50 -12.26 12.56
CA GLN A 80 -4.63 -13.45 13.39
C GLN A 80 -6.08 -13.79 13.75
N SER A 81 -6.98 -12.82 13.78
CA SER A 81 -8.38 -13.07 14.16
C SER A 81 -9.33 -11.98 13.67
N LYS A 82 -10.43 -12.42 13.06
CA LYS A 82 -11.57 -11.60 12.66
C LYS A 82 -12.32 -10.92 13.82
N PHE A 83 -12.02 -11.33 15.06
CA PHE A 83 -12.63 -10.80 16.28
C PHE A 83 -11.71 -9.86 17.07
N ASP A 84 -10.46 -9.67 16.66
CA ASP A 84 -9.47 -8.89 17.43
C ASP A 84 -9.52 -7.40 17.05
N GLU A 85 -10.64 -6.77 17.42
CA GLU A 85 -10.98 -5.40 17.04
C GLU A 85 -10.06 -4.33 17.68
N ASN A 86 -9.46 -4.66 18.82
CA ASN A 86 -8.60 -3.77 19.62
C ASN A 86 -7.26 -3.51 18.95
N LYS A 87 -6.76 -4.46 18.16
CA LYS A 87 -5.49 -4.28 17.44
C LYS A 87 -5.61 -3.20 16.38
N LEU A 88 -6.74 -3.08 15.66
CA LEU A 88 -6.90 -2.05 14.64
C LEU A 88 -7.02 -0.63 15.21
N LEU A 89 -7.54 -0.49 16.42
CA LEU A 89 -7.67 0.80 17.09
C LEU A 89 -6.35 1.35 17.63
N SER A 90 -5.31 0.50 17.80
CA SER A 90 -3.98 0.98 18.19
C SER A 90 -3.21 1.62 17.04
N PHE A 91 -3.72 1.53 15.81
CA PHE A 91 -3.17 2.20 14.64
C PHE A 91 -3.66 3.64 14.58
N HIS A 92 -2.90 4.55 15.17
CA HIS A 92 -3.19 5.99 15.09
C HIS A 92 -2.45 6.70 13.95
N ASN A 93 -1.57 6.02 13.21
CA ASN A 93 -0.80 6.65 12.12
C ASN A 93 -1.31 6.23 10.73
N ILE A 94 -2.01 7.17 10.08
CA ILE A 94 -2.49 7.10 8.69
C ILE A 94 -1.38 6.72 7.70
N GLU A 95 -0.13 7.11 7.95
CA GLU A 95 0.95 6.84 7.01
C GLU A 95 1.34 5.36 6.94
N GLU A 96 1.09 4.60 8.01
CA GLU A 96 1.36 3.16 8.07
C GLU A 96 0.17 2.33 7.64
N SER A 97 -1.07 2.81 7.86
CA SER A 97 -2.29 2.09 7.47
C SER A 97 -2.36 1.80 5.97
N LYS A 98 -1.75 2.66 5.13
CA LYS A 98 -1.67 2.47 3.67
C LYS A 98 -1.03 1.13 3.25
N TYR A 99 -0.20 0.53 4.11
CA TYR A 99 0.48 -0.73 3.82
C TYR A 99 -0.37 -1.99 4.07
N PHE A 100 -1.59 -1.80 4.60
CA PHE A 100 -2.50 -2.87 4.98
C PHE A 100 -3.88 -2.75 4.32
N LEU A 101 -4.06 -1.81 3.39
CA LEU A 101 -5.38 -1.53 2.82
C LEU A 101 -5.98 -2.74 2.10
N ASP A 102 -5.14 -3.55 1.43
CA ASP A 102 -5.57 -4.79 0.77
C ASP A 102 -6.12 -5.79 1.78
N GLU A 103 -5.40 -6.00 2.88
CA GLU A 103 -5.81 -6.87 3.98
C GLU A 103 -7.09 -6.38 4.65
N LEU A 104 -7.21 -5.07 4.86
CA LEU A 104 -8.41 -4.45 5.42
C LEU A 104 -9.62 -4.64 4.52
N LEU A 105 -9.43 -4.50 3.20
CA LEU A 105 -10.49 -4.78 2.22
C LEU A 105 -10.95 -6.23 2.28
N ILE A 106 -10.06 -7.21 2.47
CA ILE A 106 -10.44 -8.63 2.58
C ILE A 106 -11.41 -8.86 3.74
N PHE A 107 -11.23 -8.18 4.87
CA PHE A 107 -12.17 -8.31 5.99
C PHE A 107 -13.59 -7.85 5.66
N MET A 108 -13.78 -7.00 4.65
CA MET A 108 -15.10 -6.60 4.18
C MET A 108 -15.89 -7.70 3.47
N GLN A 109 -15.30 -8.88 3.22
CA GLN A 109 -16.06 -10.03 2.71
C GLN A 109 -17.24 -10.40 3.64
N ASP A 110 -17.09 -10.16 4.94
CA ASP A 110 -18.13 -10.43 5.93
C ASP A 110 -18.19 -9.32 6.99
N MET A 111 -19.17 -8.44 6.82
CA MET A 111 -19.42 -7.31 7.73
C MET A 111 -19.96 -7.73 9.10
N SER A 112 -20.22 -9.02 9.33
CA SER A 112 -20.49 -9.53 10.69
C SER A 112 -19.22 -9.57 11.55
N TRP A 113 -18.03 -9.56 10.93
CA TRP A 113 -16.77 -9.57 11.66
C TRP A 113 -16.52 -8.21 12.33
N PRO A 114 -16.23 -8.17 13.65
CA PRO A 114 -15.92 -6.91 14.34
C PRO A 114 -14.82 -6.10 13.65
N ILE A 115 -13.79 -6.81 13.16
CA ILE A 115 -12.65 -6.20 12.47
C ILE A 115 -13.06 -5.45 11.19
N ALA A 116 -14.06 -5.94 10.45
CA ALA A 116 -14.53 -5.34 9.21
C ALA A 116 -15.16 -3.97 9.46
N LYS A 117 -15.90 -3.83 10.57
CA LYS A 117 -16.51 -2.56 10.97
C LYS A 117 -15.45 -1.52 11.32
N ASN A 118 -14.38 -1.93 12.00
CA ASN A 118 -13.26 -1.03 12.34
C ASN A 118 -12.35 -0.73 11.15
N ALA A 119 -12.35 -1.56 10.11
CA ALA A 119 -11.60 -1.31 8.89
C ALA A 119 -12.21 -0.17 8.05
N VAL A 120 -13.53 0.00 8.05
CA VAL A 120 -14.22 0.99 7.20
C VAL A 120 -13.70 2.43 7.39
N PRO A 121 -13.61 2.99 8.62
CA PRO A 121 -13.08 4.35 8.80
C PRO A 121 -11.66 4.51 8.24
N ILE A 122 -10.79 3.52 8.45
CA ILE A 122 -9.40 3.56 7.98
C ILE A 122 -9.34 3.53 6.45
N LEU A 123 -10.19 2.71 5.83
CA LEU A 123 -10.32 2.64 4.37
C LEU A 123 -10.86 3.95 3.79
N LEU A 124 -11.87 4.57 4.42
CA LEU A 124 -12.41 5.86 4.02
C LEU A 124 -11.36 6.98 4.05
N GLU A 125 -10.58 7.07 5.14
CA GLU A 125 -9.48 8.05 5.25
C GLU A 125 -8.39 7.85 4.19
N ASN A 126 -8.29 6.66 3.61
CA ASN A 126 -7.28 6.28 2.63
C ASN A 126 -7.83 6.02 1.22
N GLN A 127 -9.05 6.50 0.92
CA GLN A 127 -9.77 6.27 -0.34
C GLN A 127 -8.92 6.43 -1.61
N LYS A 128 -8.02 7.42 -1.67
CA LYS A 128 -7.16 7.71 -2.83
C LYS A 128 -6.16 6.60 -3.18
N TYR A 129 -5.89 5.68 -2.26
CA TYR A 129 -4.95 4.57 -2.44
C TYR A 129 -5.64 3.24 -2.75
N LEU A 130 -6.98 3.20 -2.78
CA LEU A 130 -7.74 1.94 -2.85
C LEU A 130 -8.08 1.48 -4.27
N LYS A 131 -7.72 2.24 -5.31
CA LYS A 131 -8.16 1.97 -6.68
C LYS A 131 -7.84 0.55 -7.14
N GLU A 132 -6.57 0.17 -7.10
CA GLU A 132 -6.14 -1.11 -7.61
C GLU A 132 -6.78 -2.28 -6.84
N SER A 133 -6.84 -2.16 -5.52
CA SER A 133 -7.38 -3.15 -4.60
C SER A 133 -8.89 -3.37 -4.77
N ILE A 134 -9.67 -2.29 -4.90
CA ILE A 134 -11.12 -2.36 -5.13
C ILE A 134 -11.42 -2.94 -6.51
N VAL A 135 -10.72 -2.49 -7.56
CA VAL A 135 -10.91 -3.02 -8.92
C VAL A 135 -10.56 -4.51 -8.99
N LYS A 136 -9.58 -4.97 -8.21
CA LYS A 136 -9.28 -6.39 -8.05
C LYS A 136 -10.43 -7.15 -7.38
N ALA A 137 -11.01 -6.59 -6.31
CA ALA A 137 -12.17 -7.20 -5.64
C ALA A 137 -13.40 -7.30 -6.57
N PHE A 138 -13.64 -6.30 -7.41
CA PHE A 138 -14.73 -6.30 -8.40
C PHE A 138 -14.61 -7.35 -9.50
N LYS A 139 -13.41 -7.92 -9.69
CA LYS A 139 -13.19 -9.05 -10.60
C LYS A 139 -13.32 -10.41 -9.92
N SER A 140 -13.56 -10.44 -8.61
CA SER A 140 -13.81 -11.69 -7.89
C SER A 140 -15.23 -12.19 -8.13
N GLU A 141 -15.47 -13.46 -7.83
CA GLU A 141 -16.81 -14.07 -7.87
C GLU A 141 -17.60 -13.84 -6.56
N ASP A 142 -16.97 -13.18 -5.57
CA ASP A 142 -17.57 -12.92 -4.27
C ASP A 142 -18.49 -11.71 -4.31
N ASN A 143 -19.75 -11.96 -4.70
CA ASN A 143 -20.77 -10.91 -4.79
C ASN A 143 -21.07 -10.26 -3.42
N THR A 144 -20.90 -10.98 -2.31
CA THR A 144 -21.09 -10.42 -0.96
C THR A 144 -20.01 -9.37 -0.69
N TRP A 145 -18.77 -9.68 -1.03
CA TRP A 145 -17.66 -8.76 -0.89
C TRP A 145 -17.82 -7.51 -1.74
N ILE A 146 -18.18 -7.69 -3.02
CA ILE A 146 -18.44 -6.58 -3.94
C ILE A 146 -19.56 -5.70 -3.39
N TYR A 147 -20.68 -6.31 -2.96
CA TYR A 147 -21.78 -5.58 -2.35
C TYR A 147 -21.33 -4.78 -1.12
N ASN A 148 -20.55 -5.39 -0.22
CA ASN A 148 -20.08 -4.72 0.99
C ASN A 148 -19.16 -3.54 0.68
N ILE A 149 -18.24 -3.68 -0.29
CA ILE A 149 -17.39 -2.58 -0.75
C ILE A 149 -18.24 -1.44 -1.32
N LEU A 150 -19.21 -1.73 -2.17
CA LEU A 150 -20.07 -0.70 -2.74
C LEU A 150 -20.88 0.01 -1.65
N TYR A 151 -21.52 -0.77 -0.77
CA TYR A 151 -22.50 -0.27 0.19
C TYR A 151 -21.88 0.46 1.37
N PHE A 152 -20.85 -0.11 2.00
CA PHE A 152 -20.25 0.43 3.23
C PHE A 152 -19.09 1.38 2.97
N LEU A 153 -18.49 1.34 1.78
CA LEU A 153 -17.28 2.10 1.48
C LEU A 153 -17.52 3.12 0.35
N MET A 154 -17.79 2.67 -0.87
CA MET A 154 -17.85 3.59 -2.02
C MET A 154 -19.05 4.54 -2.01
N LYS A 155 -20.15 4.17 -1.36
CA LYS A 155 -21.29 5.07 -1.15
C LYS A 155 -20.91 6.33 -0.35
N GLU A 156 -19.92 6.19 0.54
CA GLU A 156 -19.45 7.22 1.48
C GLU A 156 -18.15 7.90 1.00
N PHE A 157 -17.61 7.52 -0.16
CA PHE A 157 -16.46 8.19 -0.75
C PHE A 157 -16.76 9.65 -1.09
N GLU A 158 -15.71 10.46 -1.03
CA GLU A 158 -15.75 11.83 -1.57
C GLU A 158 -15.81 11.79 -3.10
N GLU A 159 -16.45 12.80 -3.68
CA GLU A 159 -16.68 12.89 -5.12
C GLU A 159 -15.38 12.77 -5.92
N GLU A 160 -14.29 13.40 -5.48
CA GLU A 160 -12.99 13.36 -6.16
C GLU A 160 -12.43 11.93 -6.27
N SER A 161 -12.66 11.10 -5.25
CA SER A 161 -12.17 9.73 -5.22
C SER A 161 -13.04 8.78 -6.05
N ILE A 162 -14.35 9.03 -6.15
CA ILE A 162 -15.27 8.15 -6.87
C ILE A 162 -15.09 8.23 -8.39
N TYR A 163 -14.71 9.39 -8.93
CA TYR A 163 -14.58 9.62 -10.37
C TYR A 163 -13.70 8.57 -11.07
N CYS A 164 -12.68 8.07 -10.38
CA CYS A 164 -11.75 7.11 -10.96
C CYS A 164 -12.31 5.69 -11.13
N TYR A 165 -13.55 5.43 -10.69
CA TYR A 165 -14.24 4.12 -10.74
C TYR A 165 -15.46 4.10 -11.68
N GLN A 166 -15.74 5.17 -12.43
CA GLN A 166 -16.96 5.28 -13.23
C GLN A 166 -17.17 4.06 -14.14
N ILE A 167 -16.12 3.67 -14.87
CA ILE A 167 -16.18 2.57 -15.85
C ILE A 167 -16.48 1.23 -15.15
N GLU A 168 -15.88 1.00 -13.99
CA GLU A 168 -16.07 -0.22 -13.21
C GLU A 168 -17.47 -0.28 -12.61
N LEU A 169 -17.99 0.84 -12.11
CA LEU A 169 -19.36 0.94 -11.61
C LEU A 169 -20.38 0.69 -12.72
N GLU A 170 -20.20 1.26 -13.91
CA GLU A 170 -21.07 1.02 -15.07
C GLU A 170 -21.07 -0.46 -15.52
N LYS A 171 -19.91 -1.14 -15.38
CA LYS A 171 -19.83 -2.58 -15.66
C LYS A 171 -20.58 -3.40 -14.63
N LEU A 172 -20.48 -3.04 -13.34
CA LEU A 172 -21.19 -3.74 -12.27
C LEU A 172 -22.70 -3.54 -12.38
N GLU A 173 -23.17 -2.32 -12.64
CA GLU A 173 -24.58 -2.03 -12.90
C GLU A 173 -25.16 -2.95 -13.98
N LYS A 174 -24.45 -3.12 -15.10
CA LYS A 174 -24.96 -3.88 -16.25
C LYS A 174 -24.79 -5.39 -16.13
N ASN A 175 -23.67 -5.84 -15.54
CA ASN A 175 -23.22 -7.23 -15.68
C ASN A 175 -23.06 -7.99 -14.35
N ALA A 176 -23.24 -7.35 -13.19
CA ALA A 176 -23.11 -8.07 -11.93
C ALA A 176 -24.13 -9.20 -11.84
N SER A 177 -23.72 -10.32 -11.24
CA SER A 177 -24.51 -11.55 -11.22
C SER A 177 -25.71 -11.51 -10.27
N ILE A 178 -25.75 -10.53 -9.35
CA ILE A 178 -26.84 -10.36 -8.39
C ILE A 178 -27.40 -8.94 -8.46
N SER A 179 -28.73 -8.80 -8.35
CA SER A 179 -29.42 -7.51 -8.47
C SER A 179 -28.99 -6.51 -7.40
N ALA A 180 -28.72 -6.97 -6.19
CA ALA A 180 -28.29 -6.09 -5.10
C ALA A 180 -26.99 -5.33 -5.42
N VAL A 181 -26.03 -5.96 -6.12
CA VAL A 181 -24.80 -5.28 -6.56
C VAL A 181 -25.12 -4.25 -7.65
N GLN A 182 -26.00 -4.61 -8.60
CA GLN A 182 -26.44 -3.72 -9.68
C GLN A 182 -27.12 -2.46 -9.12
N GLU A 183 -28.05 -2.64 -8.18
CA GLU A 183 -28.83 -1.56 -7.55
C GLU A 183 -27.93 -0.58 -6.78
N VAL A 184 -26.93 -1.09 -6.04
CA VAL A 184 -26.01 -0.20 -5.30
C VAL A 184 -25.06 0.51 -6.28
N ALA A 185 -24.56 -0.17 -7.31
CA ALA A 185 -23.75 0.48 -8.34
C ALA A 185 -24.52 1.58 -9.06
N GLU A 186 -25.77 1.33 -9.44
CA GLU A 186 -26.69 2.33 -10.01
C GLU A 186 -26.89 3.51 -9.06
N THR A 187 -27.12 3.24 -7.77
CA THR A 187 -27.27 4.29 -6.75
C THR A 187 -26.05 5.20 -6.68
N ILE A 188 -24.84 4.64 -6.71
CA ILE A 188 -23.58 5.41 -6.70
C ILE A 188 -23.45 6.21 -8.00
N LEU A 189 -23.75 5.60 -9.15
CA LEU A 189 -23.72 6.28 -10.45
C LEU A 189 -24.69 7.47 -10.49
N ASN A 190 -25.89 7.30 -9.98
CA ASN A 190 -26.90 8.36 -9.88
C ASN A 190 -26.49 9.45 -8.88
N LYS A 191 -25.86 9.08 -7.76
CA LYS A 191 -25.39 10.07 -6.77
C LYS A 191 -24.30 10.99 -7.35
N PHE A 192 -23.33 10.43 -8.07
CA PHE A 192 -22.09 11.15 -8.40
C PHE A 192 -21.92 11.54 -9.87
N PHE A 193 -22.54 10.81 -10.81
CA PHE A 193 -22.29 10.98 -12.25
C PHE A 193 -23.53 11.39 -13.03
N ARG A 194 -24.70 10.90 -12.62
CA ARG A 194 -25.97 11.14 -13.31
C ARG A 194 -26.84 11.99 -12.40
N LYS A 195 -26.67 13.32 -12.49
CA LYS A 195 -27.52 14.27 -11.75
C LYS A 195 -28.98 13.84 -11.81
N ALA A 196 -29.58 13.61 -10.64
CA ALA A 196 -31.02 13.56 -10.47
C ALA A 196 -31.64 14.92 -10.83
#